data_AF-A0A3R6N546-F1
#
_entry.id   AF-A0A3R6N546-F1
#
_cell.length_a   1.000
_cell.length_b   1.000
_cell.length_c   1.000
_cell.angle_alpha   90.00
_cell.angle_beta   90.00
_cell.angle_gamma   90.00
#
_symmetry.space_group_name_H-M   'P 1'
#
loop_
_entity.id
_entity.type
_entity.pdbx_description
1 polymer ?
#
loop_
_entity_poly.entity_id
_entity_poly.type
_entity_poly.pdbx_seq_one_letter_code
_entity_poly.pdbx_strand_id
1 'polypeptide(L)'
;MKRKRITKAIACSLCGVMALTTPIQSMASGASVKITHSADGIDYSDYSPSDTTLPSGYAVENASAAAIQSGTLTIPDEANGKPVYALNRRFMANSGAETVTIGKNIRAFNSDAFLEALSVKGYQVNAESRILKVETGENPVLYRYDGTVLMDYPSAAEKTDFKVPDATAVIYSMDNAKFGSLDLNQVNLVAYDSFAGTYVDTLTLRNNLKTKSGSNNVHFSGHGSMPNSLS
;
A
#
# COMPACT_ATOMS: atom_id res chain seq x y z
N MET A 1 -11.29 27.28 -6.32
CA MET A 1 -11.79 25.94 -5.96
C MET A 1 -11.80 25.81 -4.43
N LYS A 2 -12.95 25.51 -3.79
CA LYS A 2 -13.10 25.54 -2.32
C LYS A 2 -12.57 24.24 -1.69
N ARG A 3 -11.58 24.33 -0.78
CA ARG A 3 -11.06 23.22 0.04
C ARG A 3 -11.87 23.13 1.34
N LYS A 4 -12.13 21.92 1.84
CA LYS A 4 -12.72 21.69 3.17
C LYS A 4 -11.62 21.23 4.13
N ARG A 5 -11.53 21.87 5.30
CA ARG A 5 -10.63 21.50 6.40
C ARG A 5 -11.46 20.94 7.55
N ILE A 6 -11.08 19.78 8.08
CA ILE A 6 -11.68 19.17 9.25
C ILE A 6 -10.61 19.16 10.35
N THR A 7 -10.83 19.93 11.42
CA THR A 7 -9.80 20.22 12.45
C THR A 7 -9.91 19.34 13.70
N LYS A 8 -10.88 18.42 13.77
CA LYS A 8 -11.08 17.51 14.92
C LYS A 8 -11.70 16.16 14.50
N ALA A 9 -11.04 15.42 13.61
CA ALA A 9 -11.48 14.07 13.28
C ALA A 9 -10.75 13.05 14.18
N ILE A 10 -11.39 12.63 15.27
CA ILE A 10 -10.86 11.56 16.13
C ILE A 10 -11.42 10.23 15.65
N ALA A 11 -10.50 9.32 15.30
CA ALA A 11 -10.67 7.88 15.04
C ALA A 11 -11.80 7.48 14.09
N CYS A 12 -11.45 7.24 12.81
CA CYS A 12 -12.34 6.60 11.86
C CYS A 12 -11.66 5.32 11.32
N SER A 13 -12.19 4.15 11.65
CA SER A 13 -11.90 2.95 10.84
C SER A 13 -12.63 3.12 9.50
N LEU A 14 -11.90 3.57 8.48
CA LEU A 14 -12.46 3.77 7.15
C LEU A 14 -12.50 2.44 6.39
N CYS A 15 -13.62 1.74 6.48
CA CYS A 15 -13.89 0.57 5.64
C CYS A 15 -15.06 0.90 4.68
N GLY A 16 -14.80 1.23 3.41
CA GLY A 16 -15.84 1.32 2.32
C GLY A 16 -15.68 0.41 1.07
N VAL A 17 -16.48 -0.67 0.99
CA VAL A 17 -16.33 -1.96 0.24
C VAL A 17 -16.05 -1.91 -1.29
N MET A 18 -15.08 -2.74 -1.71
CA MET A 18 -14.76 -3.48 -2.96
C MET A 18 -14.80 -2.90 -4.41
N ALA A 19 -13.78 -3.42 -5.15
CA ALA A 19 -13.61 -3.78 -6.57
C ALA A 19 -13.14 -2.74 -7.61
N LEU A 20 -11.89 -2.95 -8.08
CA LEU A 20 -11.20 -2.16 -9.10
C LEU A 20 -11.50 -2.60 -10.55
N THR A 21 -11.41 -1.66 -11.50
CA THR A 21 -11.00 -1.92 -12.89
C THR A 21 -9.88 -0.97 -13.35
N THR A 22 -9.10 -1.42 -14.34
CA THR A 22 -7.85 -0.94 -14.99
C THR A 22 -6.52 -1.57 -14.50
N PRO A 23 -5.60 -1.99 -15.41
CA PRO A 23 -4.70 -3.11 -15.14
C PRO A 23 -3.34 -2.65 -14.58
N ILE A 24 -3.21 -2.75 -13.27
CA ILE A 24 -2.11 -3.53 -12.67
C ILE A 24 -2.75 -4.89 -12.40
N GLN A 25 -2.08 -6.00 -12.73
CA GLN A 25 -2.69 -7.33 -12.59
C GLN A 25 -3.01 -7.61 -11.12
N SER A 26 -4.25 -7.34 -10.71
CA SER A 26 -4.81 -7.77 -9.42
C SER A 26 -4.90 -9.29 -9.48
N MET A 27 -4.18 -9.96 -8.59
CA MET A 27 -4.26 -11.40 -8.42
C MET A 27 -5.58 -11.67 -7.69
N ALA A 28 -6.46 -12.49 -8.27
CA ALA A 28 -7.70 -12.84 -7.59
C ALA A 28 -7.36 -13.56 -6.28
N SER A 29 -7.70 -12.94 -5.14
CA SER A 29 -7.55 -13.59 -3.85
C SER A 29 -8.61 -14.68 -3.72
N GLY A 30 -8.22 -15.94 -3.78
CA GLY A 30 -9.09 -17.07 -3.55
C GLY A 30 -8.29 -18.27 -3.08
N ALA A 31 -8.75 -18.90 -2.00
CA ALA A 31 -8.48 -20.27 -1.56
C ALA A 31 -7.09 -20.88 -1.88
N SER A 32 -6.29 -21.07 -0.83
CA SER A 32 -5.14 -21.99 -0.78
C SER A 32 -4.25 -21.96 -2.03
N VAL A 33 -3.56 -20.84 -2.29
CA VAL A 33 -2.53 -20.82 -3.33
C VAL A 33 -1.55 -21.95 -3.03
N LYS A 34 -1.32 -22.82 -4.02
CA LYS A 34 -0.37 -23.92 -3.89
C LYS A 34 1.03 -23.33 -3.82
N ILE A 35 1.64 -23.41 -2.64
CA ILE A 35 3.06 -23.07 -2.48
C ILE A 35 3.89 -24.10 -3.25
N THR A 36 4.71 -23.62 -4.16
CA THR A 36 5.57 -24.43 -5.04
C THR A 36 7.04 -24.38 -4.63
N HIS A 37 7.42 -23.36 -3.88
CA HIS A 37 8.77 -23.20 -3.36
C HIS A 37 8.72 -22.36 -2.07
N SER A 38 9.58 -22.69 -1.11
CA SER A 38 9.81 -21.88 0.08
C SER A 38 11.30 -21.80 0.32
N ALA A 39 11.81 -20.60 0.58
CA ALA A 39 13.21 -20.37 0.89
C ALA A 39 13.34 -19.11 1.76
N ASP A 40 14.26 -19.15 2.72
CA ASP A 40 14.61 -18.00 3.56
C ASP A 40 13.38 -17.32 4.19
N GLY A 41 12.41 -18.12 4.65
CA GLY A 41 11.19 -17.61 5.29
C GLY A 41 10.17 -16.96 4.36
N ILE A 42 10.36 -17.06 3.03
CA ILE A 42 9.45 -16.60 1.98
C ILE A 42 8.84 -17.80 1.26
N ASP A 43 7.52 -17.78 1.10
CA ASP A 43 6.74 -18.76 0.34
C ASP A 43 6.36 -18.21 -1.03
N TYR A 44 6.48 -19.05 -2.05
CA TYR A 44 6.30 -18.71 -3.45
C TYR A 44 5.32 -19.65 -4.15
N SER A 45 4.52 -19.09 -5.05
CA SER A 45 3.68 -19.82 -5.99
C SER A 45 4.12 -19.57 -7.43
N ASP A 46 3.96 -20.55 -8.31
CA ASP A 46 4.24 -20.38 -9.74
C ASP A 46 3.36 -19.26 -10.31
N TYR A 47 4.01 -18.29 -10.97
CA TYR A 47 3.36 -17.15 -11.61
C TYR A 47 3.69 -17.12 -13.10
N SER A 48 2.65 -17.02 -13.93
CA SER A 48 2.80 -16.78 -15.37
C SER A 48 2.44 -15.33 -15.67
N PRO A 49 3.40 -14.48 -16.10
CA PRO A 49 3.09 -13.14 -16.59
C PRO A 49 2.10 -13.19 -17.74
N SER A 50 1.30 -12.12 -17.89
CA SER A 50 0.46 -11.96 -19.09
C SER A 50 1.27 -11.70 -20.36
N ASP A 51 2.43 -11.06 -20.21
CA ASP A 51 3.43 -10.91 -21.25
C ASP A 51 4.13 -12.26 -21.48
N THR A 52 3.72 -12.95 -22.53
CA THR A 52 4.22 -14.28 -22.90
C THR A 52 5.65 -14.28 -23.43
N THR A 53 6.28 -13.11 -23.58
CA THR A 53 7.72 -13.02 -23.89
C THR A 53 8.60 -13.29 -22.67
N LEU A 54 8.02 -13.24 -21.48
CA LEU A 54 8.71 -13.51 -20.23
C LEU A 54 8.56 -14.98 -19.85
N PRO A 55 9.60 -15.61 -19.29
CA PRO A 55 9.47 -16.94 -18.72
C PRO A 55 8.52 -16.92 -17.52
N SER A 56 7.95 -18.07 -17.18
CA SER A 56 7.26 -18.25 -15.90
C SER A 56 8.21 -17.98 -14.73
N GLY A 57 7.66 -17.45 -13.66
CA GLY A 57 8.40 -17.05 -12.46
C GLY A 57 7.61 -17.35 -11.20
N TYR A 58 7.79 -16.51 -10.18
CA TYR A 58 7.15 -16.64 -8.88
C TYR A 58 6.32 -15.41 -8.49
N ALA A 59 5.25 -15.65 -7.75
CA ALA A 59 4.61 -14.68 -6.88
C ALA A 59 5.02 -14.96 -5.43
N VAL A 60 5.25 -13.91 -4.65
CA VAL A 60 5.46 -13.99 -3.20
C VAL A 60 4.11 -14.10 -2.53
N GLU A 61 3.87 -15.21 -1.85
CA GLU A 61 2.63 -15.50 -1.14
C GLU A 61 2.67 -15.09 0.32
N ASN A 62 3.83 -15.31 0.95
CA ASN A 62 4.02 -15.04 2.37
C ASN A 62 5.52 -14.76 2.64
N ALA A 63 5.78 -13.84 3.55
CA ALA A 63 7.10 -13.52 4.10
C ALA A 63 6.97 -13.48 5.62
N SER A 64 7.59 -14.44 6.28
CA SER A 64 7.56 -14.58 7.74
C SER A 64 8.69 -13.80 8.42
N ALA A 65 8.68 -13.77 9.75
CA ALA A 65 9.78 -13.21 10.56
C ALA A 65 11.14 -13.88 10.27
N ALA A 66 11.16 -15.12 9.78
CA ALA A 66 12.39 -15.81 9.39
C ALA A 66 13.06 -15.21 8.15
N ALA A 67 12.33 -14.42 7.34
CA ALA A 67 12.86 -13.72 6.18
C ALA A 67 13.56 -12.40 6.53
N ILE A 68 13.50 -11.97 7.78
CA ILE A 68 13.97 -10.65 8.19
C ILE A 68 15.43 -10.71 8.62
N GLN A 69 16.26 -9.91 7.95
CA GLN A 69 17.67 -9.75 8.27
C GLN A 69 17.93 -8.31 8.70
N SER A 70 18.36 -8.12 9.94
CA SER A 70 18.61 -6.78 10.52
C SER A 70 17.45 -5.80 10.30
N GLY A 71 16.21 -6.26 10.55
CA GLY A 71 15.00 -5.45 10.37
C GLY A 71 14.55 -5.26 8.92
N THR A 72 15.25 -5.83 7.94
CA THR A 72 14.91 -5.68 6.51
C THR A 72 14.35 -6.98 5.93
N LEU A 73 13.22 -6.87 5.24
CA LEU A 73 12.73 -7.88 4.31
C LEU A 73 13.29 -7.57 2.91
N THR A 74 13.97 -8.53 2.30
CA THR A 74 14.42 -8.40 0.90
C THR A 74 13.59 -9.33 0.02
N ILE A 75 12.81 -8.77 -0.89
CA ILE A 75 12.19 -9.53 -1.96
C ILE A 75 13.21 -9.66 -3.09
N PRO A 76 13.70 -10.88 -3.39
CA PRO A 76 14.78 -11.05 -4.34
C PRO A 76 14.31 -10.89 -5.79
N ASP A 77 15.26 -10.66 -6.70
CA ASP A 77 14.99 -10.64 -8.15
C ASP A 77 14.61 -12.04 -8.68
N GLU A 78 15.21 -13.07 -8.07
CA GLU A 78 15.03 -14.47 -8.44
C GLU A 78 14.99 -15.35 -7.18
N ALA A 79 14.25 -16.44 -7.26
CA ALA A 79 14.28 -17.54 -6.30
C ALA A 79 14.39 -18.85 -7.08
N ASN A 80 15.25 -19.77 -6.66
CA ASN A 80 15.45 -21.07 -7.32
C ASN A 80 15.67 -20.96 -8.85
N GLY A 81 16.43 -19.96 -9.30
CA GLY A 81 16.73 -19.71 -10.72
C GLY A 81 15.52 -19.23 -11.56
N LYS A 82 14.41 -18.85 -10.92
CA LYS A 82 13.25 -18.24 -11.57
C LYS A 82 13.05 -16.81 -11.09
N PRO A 83 12.63 -15.88 -11.97
CA PRO A 83 12.34 -14.49 -11.60
C PRO A 83 11.14 -14.37 -10.66
N VAL A 84 11.21 -13.43 -9.71
CA VAL A 84 10.09 -13.06 -8.84
C VAL A 84 9.37 -11.85 -9.44
N TYR A 85 8.08 -12.00 -9.74
CA TYR A 85 7.32 -11.04 -10.52
C TYR A 85 6.17 -10.37 -9.76
N ALA A 86 5.63 -11.04 -8.75
CA ALA A 86 4.38 -10.60 -8.14
C ALA A 86 4.41 -10.62 -6.61
N LEU A 87 3.66 -9.70 -5.99
CA LEU A 87 3.40 -9.69 -4.54
C LEU A 87 1.92 -9.97 -4.28
N ASN A 88 1.62 -11.06 -3.58
CA ASN A 88 0.25 -11.41 -3.26
C ASN A 88 -0.28 -10.58 -2.07
N ARG A 89 -1.57 -10.73 -1.78
CA ARG A 89 -2.29 -9.94 -0.78
C ARG A 89 -1.70 -10.24 0.60
N ARG A 90 -1.42 -9.18 1.38
CA ARG A 90 -0.97 -9.27 2.78
C ARG A 90 0.24 -10.19 2.99
N PHE A 91 1.10 -10.32 1.98
CA PHE A 91 2.20 -11.29 2.01
C PHE A 91 3.14 -11.07 3.21
N MET A 92 3.15 -9.87 3.82
CA MET A 92 4.07 -9.52 4.90
C MET A 92 3.39 -9.01 6.19
N ALA A 93 2.08 -9.20 6.35
CA ALA A 93 1.29 -8.62 7.45
C ALA A 93 1.81 -8.95 8.87
N ASN A 94 2.56 -10.05 9.03
CA ASN A 94 3.14 -10.46 10.32
C ASN A 94 4.66 -10.70 10.23
N SER A 95 5.33 -10.09 9.25
CA SER A 95 6.77 -10.28 9.04
C SER A 95 7.62 -9.58 10.11
N GLY A 96 7.15 -8.45 10.65
CA GLY A 96 7.95 -7.58 11.54
C GLY A 96 9.04 -6.78 10.81
N ALA A 97 9.00 -6.70 9.47
CA ALA A 97 9.96 -5.91 8.70
C ALA A 97 9.84 -4.41 9.01
N GLU A 98 10.96 -3.76 9.29
CA GLU A 98 11.04 -2.30 9.41
C GLU A 98 11.33 -1.63 8.08
N THR A 99 12.08 -2.30 7.20
CA THR A 99 12.37 -1.85 5.84
C THR A 99 12.07 -2.96 4.85
N VAL A 100 11.56 -2.60 3.67
CA VAL A 100 11.32 -3.56 2.59
C VAL A 100 12.13 -3.17 1.36
N THR A 101 13.01 -4.05 0.91
CA THR A 101 13.73 -3.93 -0.35
C THR A 101 13.04 -4.74 -1.42
N ILE A 102 12.66 -4.10 -2.52
CA ILE A 102 11.89 -4.70 -3.61
C ILE A 102 12.80 -4.92 -4.83
N GLY A 103 12.89 -6.17 -5.27
CA GLY A 103 13.61 -6.58 -6.48
C GLY A 103 13.08 -5.92 -7.77
N LYS A 104 13.94 -5.79 -8.77
CA LYS A 104 13.68 -5.11 -10.05
C LYS A 104 12.64 -5.82 -10.92
N ASN A 105 12.48 -7.13 -10.74
CA ASN A 105 11.61 -7.95 -11.58
C ASN A 105 10.12 -7.82 -11.22
N ILE A 106 9.80 -7.29 -10.03
CA ILE A 106 8.42 -7.07 -9.60
C ILE A 106 7.69 -6.22 -10.64
N ARG A 107 6.53 -6.71 -11.08
CA ARG A 107 5.70 -6.12 -12.14
C ARG A 107 4.20 -6.17 -11.84
N ALA A 108 3.79 -6.96 -10.87
CA ALA A 108 2.41 -7.12 -10.45
C ALA A 108 2.31 -7.19 -8.93
N PHE A 109 1.18 -6.76 -8.38
CA PHE A 109 0.87 -6.93 -6.97
C PHE A 109 -0.62 -6.70 -6.75
N ASN A 110 -1.14 -7.23 -5.67
CA ASN A 110 -2.48 -6.87 -5.20
C ASN A 110 -2.50 -5.47 -4.63
N SER A 111 -3.65 -4.78 -4.74
CA SER A 111 -3.86 -3.47 -4.10
C SER A 111 -3.61 -3.53 -2.59
N ASP A 112 -3.83 -4.70 -1.99
CA ASP A 112 -3.75 -4.93 -0.56
C ASP A 112 -2.52 -5.78 -0.21
N ALA A 113 -1.45 -5.73 -1.04
CA ALA A 113 -0.22 -6.47 -0.79
C ALA A 113 0.46 -6.07 0.52
N PHE A 114 0.44 -4.76 0.83
CA PHE A 114 1.04 -4.17 2.04
C PHE A 114 0.05 -3.92 3.17
N LEU A 115 -1.20 -4.35 3.03
CA LEU A 115 -2.20 -4.23 4.09
C LEU A 115 -1.70 -4.94 5.36
N GLU A 116 -1.76 -4.24 6.50
CA GLU A 116 -1.24 -4.67 7.80
C GLU A 116 0.29 -4.86 7.86
N ALA A 117 1.07 -4.17 7.03
CA ALA A 117 2.53 -4.12 7.17
C ALA A 117 2.98 -3.23 8.36
N LEU A 118 2.49 -3.53 9.56
CA LEU A 118 2.44 -2.65 10.74
C LEU A 118 3.79 -2.15 11.26
N SER A 119 4.90 -2.79 10.88
CA SER A 119 6.26 -2.43 11.34
C SER A 119 7.05 -1.61 10.33
N VAL A 120 6.55 -1.45 9.10
CA VAL A 120 7.33 -0.83 8.00
C VAL A 120 7.45 0.67 8.21
N LYS A 121 8.70 1.14 8.25
CA LYS A 121 9.09 2.56 8.34
C LYS A 121 9.47 3.14 6.98
N GLY A 122 9.83 2.29 6.01
CA GLY A 122 10.20 2.75 4.68
C GLY A 122 10.46 1.63 3.67
N TYR A 123 10.49 2.03 2.40
CA TYR A 123 10.74 1.17 1.26
C TYR A 123 12.06 1.50 0.56
N GLN A 124 12.62 0.50 -0.09
CA GLN A 124 13.71 0.62 -1.06
C GLN A 124 13.33 -0.16 -2.31
N VAL A 125 13.57 0.42 -3.47
CA VAL A 125 13.30 -0.23 -4.75
C VAL A 125 14.61 -0.24 -5.53
N ASN A 126 14.92 -1.38 -6.14
CA ASN A 126 16.06 -1.49 -7.04
C ASN A 126 15.96 -0.43 -8.15
N ALA A 127 17.06 0.27 -8.45
CA ALA A 127 17.10 1.36 -9.44
C ALA A 127 16.72 0.93 -10.86
N GLU A 128 16.82 -0.37 -11.18
CA GLU A 128 16.40 -0.95 -12.46
C GLU A 128 14.90 -1.27 -12.51
N SER A 129 14.14 -1.06 -11.42
CA SER A 129 12.70 -1.24 -11.41
C SER A 129 12.02 -0.29 -12.39
N ARG A 130 11.11 -0.85 -13.20
CA ARG A 130 10.40 -0.11 -14.25
C ARG A 130 8.98 0.29 -13.87
N ILE A 131 8.49 -0.21 -12.74
CA ILE A 131 7.08 -0.03 -12.35
C ILE A 131 6.91 0.58 -10.96
N LEU A 132 7.96 0.59 -10.13
CA LEU A 132 7.94 1.14 -8.79
C LEU A 132 9.04 2.17 -8.64
N LYS A 133 8.80 3.15 -7.77
CA LYS A 133 9.82 4.05 -7.25
C LYS A 133 9.54 4.34 -5.79
N VAL A 134 10.55 4.85 -5.09
CA VAL A 134 10.40 5.39 -3.76
C VAL A 134 10.65 6.89 -3.85
N GLU A 135 9.72 7.68 -3.33
CA GLU A 135 9.98 9.11 -3.08
C GLU A 135 10.67 9.20 -1.72
N THR A 136 11.96 9.56 -1.75
CA THR A 136 12.79 9.65 -0.55
C THR A 136 12.55 11.01 0.12
N GLY A 137 11.94 10.99 1.30
CA GLY A 137 11.74 12.15 2.19
C GLY A 137 11.95 11.75 3.64
N GLU A 138 11.26 12.41 4.59
CA GLU A 138 11.26 11.99 6.00
C GLU A 138 10.81 10.53 6.17
N ASN A 139 9.80 10.14 5.39
CA ASN A 139 9.30 8.77 5.29
C ASN A 139 9.45 8.29 3.83
N PRO A 140 10.17 7.19 3.56
CA PRO A 140 10.29 6.65 2.19
C PRO A 140 9.00 5.98 1.73
N VAL A 141 8.24 6.66 0.88
CA VAL A 141 6.89 6.22 0.42
C VAL A 141 7.00 5.48 -0.91
N LEU A 142 6.25 4.37 -1.05
CA LEU A 142 6.24 3.55 -2.26
C LEU A 142 5.21 4.06 -3.27
N TYR A 143 5.66 4.32 -4.48
CA TYR A 143 4.82 4.76 -5.60
C TYR A 143 4.97 3.84 -6.80
N ARG A 144 3.95 3.87 -7.67
CA ARG A 144 4.13 3.50 -9.08
C ARG A 144 5.19 4.43 -9.69
N TYR A 145 5.96 3.92 -10.66
CA TYR A 145 7.07 4.65 -11.26
C TYR A 145 6.71 6.06 -11.76
N ASP A 146 5.52 6.21 -12.36
CA ASP A 146 5.02 7.51 -12.84
C ASP A 146 4.49 8.45 -11.74
N GLY A 147 4.45 8.00 -10.48
CA GLY A 147 3.95 8.77 -9.32
C GLY A 147 2.43 8.94 -9.26
N THR A 148 1.69 8.38 -10.21
CA THR A 148 0.23 8.58 -10.31
C THR A 148 -0.55 7.78 -9.27
N VAL A 149 0.08 6.74 -8.71
CA VAL A 149 -0.48 5.86 -7.68
C VAL A 149 0.49 5.79 -6.50
N LEU A 150 0.00 6.15 -5.31
CA LEU A 150 0.67 5.83 -4.05
C LEU A 150 0.33 4.39 -3.70
N MET A 151 1.35 3.53 -3.68
CA MET A 151 1.16 2.10 -3.45
C MET A 151 0.97 1.80 -1.98
N ASP A 152 1.89 2.33 -1.16
CA ASP A 152 1.84 2.19 0.28
C ASP A 152 2.57 3.37 0.94
N TYR A 153 1.97 3.91 1.99
CA TYR A 153 2.63 4.80 2.93
C TYR A 153 3.01 3.96 4.17
N PRO A 154 4.30 3.92 4.57
CA PRO A 154 4.75 3.04 5.65
C PRO A 154 3.93 3.22 6.93
N SER A 155 3.31 2.14 7.43
CA SER A 155 2.40 2.20 8.59
C SER A 155 3.10 2.66 9.88
N ALA A 156 4.38 2.31 10.05
CA ALA A 156 5.19 2.68 11.21
C ALA A 156 6.07 3.93 10.98
N ALA A 157 5.83 4.67 9.89
CA ALA A 157 6.43 5.98 9.70
C ALA A 157 6.15 6.90 10.90
N GLU A 158 7.12 7.76 11.21
CA GLU A 158 6.94 8.77 12.26
C GLU A 158 5.82 9.72 11.88
N LYS A 159 5.07 10.18 12.91
CA LYS A 159 3.94 11.08 12.70
C LYS A 159 4.46 12.42 12.18
N THR A 160 4.12 12.72 10.93
CA THR A 160 4.49 13.97 10.25
C THR A 160 3.29 14.54 9.48
N ASP A 161 3.47 15.75 8.96
CA ASP A 161 2.53 16.32 8.00
C ASP A 161 2.83 15.75 6.61
N PHE A 162 1.78 15.33 5.90
CA PHE A 162 1.92 14.76 4.57
C PHE A 162 0.95 15.41 3.60
N LYS A 163 1.51 15.92 2.50
CA LYS A 163 0.75 16.37 1.34
C LYS A 163 1.01 15.41 0.19
N VAL A 164 -0.06 14.80 -0.31
CA VAL A 164 0.02 13.93 -1.49
C VAL A 164 0.49 14.75 -2.71
N PRO A 165 1.50 14.29 -3.48
CA PRO A 165 2.00 15.00 -4.66
C PRO A 165 0.92 15.31 -5.71
N ASP A 166 1.11 16.38 -6.49
CA ASP A 166 0.11 16.82 -7.50
C ASP A 166 -0.18 15.77 -8.57
N ALA A 167 0.81 14.94 -8.92
CA ALA A 167 0.66 13.89 -9.92
C ALA A 167 -0.14 12.66 -9.41
N THR A 168 -0.26 12.48 -8.10
CA THR A 168 -0.88 11.30 -7.51
C THR A 168 -2.41 11.43 -7.49
N ALA A 169 -3.07 10.58 -8.27
CA ALA A 169 -4.52 10.57 -8.42
C ALA A 169 -5.18 9.42 -7.63
N VAL A 170 -4.41 8.39 -7.28
CA VAL A 170 -4.89 7.16 -6.64
C VAL A 170 -4.05 6.81 -5.41
N ILE A 171 -4.70 6.38 -4.33
CA ILE A 171 -4.05 5.80 -3.14
C ILE A 171 -4.50 4.35 -3.01
N TYR A 172 -3.57 3.42 -2.87
CA TYR A 172 -3.84 2.02 -2.54
C TYR A 172 -3.75 1.77 -1.04
N SER A 173 -2.68 2.22 -0.38
CA SER A 173 -2.60 2.09 1.08
C SER A 173 -1.93 3.26 1.78
N MET A 174 -2.48 3.60 2.94
CA MET A 174 -1.93 4.39 4.03
C MET A 174 -2.42 3.80 5.37
N ASP A 175 -2.71 2.50 5.39
CA ASP A 175 -3.30 1.82 6.53
C ASP A 175 -2.37 1.92 7.74
N ASN A 176 -2.97 2.12 8.91
CA ASN A 176 -2.30 2.23 10.21
C ASN A 176 -1.29 3.40 10.35
N ALA A 177 -1.11 4.22 9.31
CA ALA A 177 -0.25 5.38 9.34
C ALA A 177 -0.77 6.49 10.27
N LYS A 178 0.13 7.37 10.71
CA LYS A 178 -0.17 8.49 11.60
C LYS A 178 0.26 9.81 10.97
N PHE A 179 -0.66 10.77 10.93
CA PHE A 179 -0.42 12.09 10.35
C PHE A 179 -0.76 13.19 11.35
N GLY A 180 0.06 14.25 11.38
CA GLY A 180 -0.36 15.54 11.93
C GLY A 180 -1.45 16.12 11.04
N SER A 181 -1.05 16.61 9.86
CA SER A 181 -1.96 16.94 8.78
C SER A 181 -1.80 16.00 7.58
N LEU A 182 -2.92 15.57 7.01
CA LEU A 182 -2.97 14.87 5.73
C LEU A 182 -3.73 15.72 4.70
N ASP A 183 -3.03 16.24 3.68
CA ASP A 183 -3.65 16.89 2.51
C ASP A 183 -3.66 15.90 1.34
N LEU A 184 -4.83 15.34 1.04
CA LEU A 184 -5.01 14.42 -0.10
C LEU A 184 -4.88 15.13 -1.45
N ASN A 185 -4.76 16.46 -1.47
CA ASN A 185 -4.45 17.25 -2.64
C ASN A 185 -5.29 16.88 -3.88
N GLN A 186 -4.72 16.36 -4.97
CA GLN A 186 -5.39 16.06 -6.24
C GLN A 186 -5.97 14.63 -6.30
N VAL A 187 -5.94 13.88 -5.20
CA VAL A 187 -6.42 12.49 -5.19
C VAL A 187 -7.90 12.46 -5.56
N ASN A 188 -8.21 11.61 -6.53
CA ASN A 188 -9.57 11.37 -7.02
C ASN A 188 -10.11 10.03 -6.53
N LEU A 189 -9.23 9.11 -6.12
CA LEU A 189 -9.55 7.73 -5.83
C LEU A 189 -8.71 7.17 -4.68
N VAL A 190 -9.37 6.47 -3.76
CA VAL A 190 -8.72 5.67 -2.71
C VAL A 190 -9.28 4.25 -2.73
N ALA A 191 -8.45 3.25 -2.44
CA ALA A 191 -8.86 1.86 -2.30
C ALA A 191 -9.63 1.62 -0.99
N TYR A 192 -10.24 0.43 -0.87
CA TYR A 192 -11.20 0.10 0.20
C TYR A 192 -10.59 0.30 1.59
N ASP A 193 -9.43 -0.30 1.82
CA ASP A 193 -8.74 -0.34 3.12
C ASP A 193 -7.60 0.68 3.20
N SER A 194 -7.54 1.65 2.28
CA SER A 194 -6.43 2.61 2.22
C SER A 194 -6.22 3.41 3.49
N PHE A 195 -7.24 3.56 4.33
CA PHE A 195 -7.17 4.30 5.59
C PHE A 195 -7.57 3.46 6.81
N ALA A 196 -7.54 2.13 6.69
CA ALA A 196 -7.87 1.25 7.80
C ALA A 196 -6.86 1.46 8.95
N GLY A 197 -7.34 1.77 10.15
CA GLY A 197 -6.47 2.04 11.31
C GLY A 197 -5.66 3.35 11.25
N THR A 198 -5.81 4.16 10.21
CA THR A 198 -5.07 5.43 10.05
C THR A 198 -5.55 6.50 11.03
N TYR A 199 -4.61 7.29 11.56
CA TYR A 199 -4.89 8.40 12.46
C TYR A 199 -4.41 9.73 11.85
N VAL A 200 -5.24 10.77 11.91
CA VAL A 200 -4.96 12.09 11.33
C VAL A 200 -5.49 13.18 12.26
N ASP A 201 -4.68 14.19 12.63
CA ASP A 201 -5.21 15.33 13.41
C ASP A 201 -6.02 16.29 12.51
N THR A 202 -5.49 16.63 11.34
CA THR A 202 -6.13 17.54 10.37
C THR A 202 -6.16 16.94 8.96
N LEU A 203 -7.36 16.66 8.46
CA LEU A 203 -7.57 16.13 7.12
C LEU A 203 -8.03 17.24 6.15
N THR A 204 -7.32 17.39 5.03
CA THR A 204 -7.69 18.28 3.92
C THR A 204 -8.06 17.44 2.70
N LEU A 205 -9.26 17.68 2.18
CA LEU A 205 -9.83 16.95 1.05
C LEU A 205 -10.35 17.93 0.00
N ARG A 206 -10.36 17.49 -1.26
CA ARG A 206 -11.11 18.16 -2.32
C ARG A 206 -12.51 17.59 -2.43
N ASN A 207 -13.43 18.43 -2.92
CA ASN A 207 -14.83 18.07 -3.06
C ASN A 207 -15.09 16.96 -4.09
N ASN A 208 -14.12 16.61 -4.93
CA ASN A 208 -14.23 15.60 -6.00
C ASN A 208 -13.60 14.25 -5.64
N LEU A 209 -13.16 14.06 -4.39
CA LEU A 209 -12.65 12.78 -3.94
C LEU A 209 -13.78 11.74 -3.98
N LYS A 210 -13.53 10.63 -4.67
CA LYS A 210 -14.44 9.50 -4.78
C LYS A 210 -13.78 8.26 -4.18
N THR A 211 -14.59 7.33 -3.71
CA THR A 211 -14.15 5.95 -3.56
C THR A 211 -14.35 5.23 -4.89
N LYS A 212 -13.75 4.05 -5.05
CA LYS A 212 -13.87 3.30 -6.29
C LYS A 212 -15.29 2.78 -6.60
N SER A 213 -16.23 2.92 -5.67
CA SER A 213 -17.54 2.26 -5.68
C SER A 213 -18.72 3.18 -6.05
N GLY A 214 -18.49 4.31 -6.74
CA GLY A 214 -19.59 5.05 -7.38
C GLY A 214 -19.41 6.57 -7.48
N SER A 215 -20.42 7.25 -8.03
CA SER A 215 -20.55 8.72 -8.09
C SER A 215 -20.76 9.38 -6.72
N ASN A 216 -20.62 8.63 -5.63
CA ASN A 216 -20.86 9.09 -4.27
C ASN A 216 -19.57 9.64 -3.66
N ASN A 217 -19.71 10.70 -2.87
CA ASN A 217 -18.60 11.29 -2.13
C ASN A 217 -18.02 10.29 -1.13
N VAL A 218 -16.73 10.42 -0.80
CA VAL A 218 -16.16 9.65 0.33
C VAL A 218 -16.88 10.05 1.62
N HIS A 219 -17.58 9.09 2.22
CA HIS A 219 -18.20 9.24 3.52
C HIS A 219 -17.22 8.77 4.60
N PHE A 220 -16.82 9.68 5.49
CA PHE A 220 -16.02 9.37 6.66
C PHE A 220 -16.96 9.18 7.85
N SER A 221 -17.06 7.96 8.37
CA SER A 221 -17.81 7.66 9.60
C SER A 221 -16.84 7.32 10.73
N GLY A 222 -17.06 7.90 11.91
CA GLY A 222 -16.28 7.63 13.12
C GLY A 222 -17.15 7.09 14.25
N HIS A 223 -16.56 6.23 15.09
CA HIS A 223 -17.07 5.92 16.42
C HIS A 223 -16.07 6.46 17.44
N GLY A 224 -16.46 7.55 18.10
CA GLY A 224 -15.73 8.18 19.19
C GLY A 224 -16.71 8.94 20.07
N SER A 225 -16.91 8.48 21.29
CA SER A 225 -17.75 9.09 22.31
C SER A 225 -17.33 10.55 22.53
N MET A 226 -18.22 11.49 22.32
CA MET A 226 -17.98 12.89 22.67
C MET A 226 -17.87 13.05 24.20
N PRO A 227 -17.00 13.92 24.70
CA PRO A 227 -17.34 14.79 25.82
C PRO A 227 -17.62 16.19 25.27
N ASN A 228 -18.89 16.57 25.42
CA ASN A 228 -19.51 17.89 25.49
C ASN A 228 -18.86 19.13 24.86
N SER A 229 -19.76 19.83 24.16
CA SER A 229 -19.87 21.28 23.95
C SER A 229 -18.83 21.96 23.06
N LEU A 230 -19.32 22.46 21.92
CA LEU A 230 -18.79 23.65 21.27
C LEU A 230 -19.97 24.58 20.95
N SER A 231 -19.99 25.70 21.67
CA SER A 231 -20.49 26.99 21.18
C SER A 231 -19.70 27.44 19.96
#